data_AF-A0A3P6R4T4-F1
#
_entry.id   AF-A0A3P6R4T4-F1
#
_cell.length_a   1.000
_cell.length_b   1.000
_cell.length_c   1.000
_cell.angle_alpha   90.00
_cell.angle_beta   90.00
_cell.angle_gamma   90.00
#
_symmetry.space_group_name_H-M   'P 1'
#
loop_
_entity.id
_entity.type
_entity.pdbx_description
1 polymer ?
#
loop_
_entity_poly.entity_id
_entity_poly.type
_entity_poly.pdbx_seq_one_letter_code
_entity_poly.pdbx_strand_id
1 'polypeptide(L)'
;MEWEPDEQAWLTYINFELRYKEIDRARSIYQRFLHVHGTNVNNWIKYARFEEKHGYIGNARAVYERGMEYFGEDNIQEKLLVAFALFEERQKEHERARVIYKYGLDHLPSDRTADIFKHYTVHEKKYGERAGIEDVIVSKRRTQYEKVSDSAKALRTFEDTKDRLLNQVTENAFNYDAWFDYLRLLENEECPREEVEDLYERAIANIPPHDEKRYWRRYIYLWINYALYEELTAHDVDRTRQVYKACLDIIPHKKFTFAKIWIMFAHFEIRQMDLAAARKILGVSIGKCPKEKLFRSYIDLELQLREFDRCRKLYEKFLEYSSENSNTWIKFAELETLLGDVDRARAIFDIAVQQPALDMPEVGSYDF
;
A
#
# COMPACT_ATOMS: atom_id res chain seq x y z
N MET A 1 8.44 -47.56 -30.48
CA MET A 1 8.59 -46.10 -30.32
C MET A 1 7.58 -45.47 -31.22
N GLU A 2 6.43 -45.07 -30.67
CA GLU A 2 5.47 -44.26 -31.41
C GLU A 2 6.09 -42.86 -31.53
N TRP A 3 6.13 -42.33 -32.75
CA TRP A 3 6.71 -41.02 -33.02
C TRP A 3 5.80 -39.95 -32.40
N GLU A 4 6.31 -39.25 -31.39
CA GLU A 4 5.62 -38.16 -30.72
C GLU A 4 5.89 -36.84 -31.48
N PRO A 5 4.87 -36.22 -32.09
CA PRO A 5 5.05 -34.95 -32.78
C PRO A 5 5.38 -33.84 -31.79
N ASP A 6 6.22 -32.90 -32.23
CA ASP A 6 6.59 -31.69 -31.47
C ASP A 6 5.36 -30.81 -31.16
N GLU A 7 5.42 -30.00 -30.10
CA GLU A 7 4.31 -29.14 -29.63
C GLU A 7 3.75 -28.26 -30.76
N GLN A 8 4.63 -27.78 -31.65
CA GLN A 8 4.26 -26.94 -32.79
C GLN A 8 3.47 -27.69 -33.86
N ALA A 9 3.70 -29.00 -34.05
CA ALA A 9 2.94 -29.82 -34.98
C ALA A 9 1.49 -30.00 -34.51
N TRP A 10 1.28 -30.19 -33.21
CA TRP A 10 -0.06 -30.24 -32.62
C TRP A 10 -0.80 -28.92 -32.75
N LEU A 11 -0.14 -27.80 -32.47
CA LEU A 11 -0.75 -26.47 -32.59
C LEU A 11 -1.10 -26.10 -34.03
N THR A 12 -0.27 -26.48 -35.01
CA THR A 12 -0.58 -26.28 -36.43
C THR A 12 -1.75 -27.14 -36.89
N TYR A 13 -1.87 -28.38 -36.40
CA TYR A 13 -3.00 -29.24 -36.69
C TYR A 13 -4.31 -28.71 -36.10
N ILE A 14 -4.28 -28.21 -34.86
CA ILE A 14 -5.42 -27.54 -34.23
C ILE A 14 -5.83 -26.30 -35.04
N ASN A 15 -4.86 -25.46 -35.43
CA ASN A 15 -5.13 -24.28 -36.24
C ASN A 15 -5.71 -24.62 -37.62
N PHE A 16 -5.33 -25.77 -38.19
CA PHE A 16 -5.91 -26.27 -39.44
C PHE A 16 -7.40 -26.61 -39.26
N GLU A 17 -7.76 -27.42 -38.28
CA GLU A 17 -9.17 -27.77 -38.01
C GLU A 17 -10.02 -26.53 -37.67
N LEU A 18 -9.42 -25.53 -37.01
CA LEU A 18 -10.09 -24.26 -36.72
C LEU A 18 -10.39 -23.41 -37.97
N ARG A 19 -9.60 -23.54 -39.04
CA ARG A 19 -9.93 -22.89 -40.32
C ARG A 19 -11.18 -23.48 -40.95
N TYR A 20 -11.44 -24.77 -40.71
CA TYR A 20 -12.64 -25.47 -41.19
C TYR A 20 -13.83 -25.40 -40.23
N LYS A 21 -13.70 -24.71 -39.09
CA LYS A 21 -14.74 -24.56 -38.05
C LYS A 21 -15.16 -25.88 -37.39
N GLU A 22 -14.33 -26.92 -37.47
CA GLU A 22 -14.54 -28.23 -36.84
C GLU A 22 -14.06 -28.20 -35.38
N ILE A 23 -14.85 -27.56 -34.50
CA ILE A 23 -14.49 -27.30 -33.10
C ILE A 23 -14.37 -28.61 -32.30
N ASP A 24 -15.24 -29.59 -32.57
CA ASP A 24 -15.24 -30.88 -31.86
C ASP A 24 -14.01 -31.73 -32.21
N ARG A 25 -13.53 -31.65 -33.45
CA ARG A 25 -12.27 -32.29 -33.86
C ARG A 25 -11.09 -31.61 -33.20
N ALA A 26 -11.05 -30.27 -33.20
CA ALA A 26 -10.01 -29.51 -32.51
C ALA A 26 -9.96 -29.86 -31.00
N ARG A 27 -11.11 -30.08 -30.35
CA ARG A 27 -11.19 -30.56 -28.96
C ARG A 27 -10.59 -31.95 -28.79
N SER A 28 -10.93 -32.89 -29.68
CA SER A 28 -10.36 -34.24 -29.64
C SER A 28 -8.83 -34.24 -29.80
N ILE A 29 -8.31 -33.32 -30.62
CA ILE A 29 -6.87 -33.13 -30.83
C ILE A 29 -6.22 -32.51 -29.60
N TYR A 30 -6.84 -31.53 -28.94
CA TYR A 30 -6.35 -30.98 -27.68
C TYR A 30 -6.30 -32.03 -26.56
N GLN A 31 -7.28 -32.93 -26.48
CA GLN A 31 -7.26 -34.02 -25.50
C GLN A 31 -6.10 -35.00 -25.76
N ARG A 32 -5.83 -35.33 -27.03
CA ARG A 32 -4.66 -36.13 -27.42
C ARG A 32 -3.35 -35.39 -27.15
N PHE A 33 -3.32 -34.09 -27.42
CA PHE A 33 -2.18 -33.24 -27.15
C PHE A 33 -1.83 -33.19 -25.67
N LEU A 34 -2.82 -33.12 -24.78
CA LEU A 34 -2.61 -33.20 -23.32
C LEU A 34 -2.21 -34.59 -22.85
N HIS A 35 -2.58 -35.65 -23.57
CA HIS A 35 -2.12 -37.00 -23.23
C HIS A 35 -0.63 -37.19 -23.52
N VAL A 36 -0.13 -36.60 -24.62
CA VAL A 36 1.28 -36.69 -25.04
C VAL A 36 2.16 -35.66 -24.34
N HIS A 37 1.69 -34.41 -24.21
CA HIS A 37 2.44 -33.25 -23.67
C HIS A 37 1.79 -32.64 -22.43
N GLY A 38 1.23 -33.49 -21.56
CA GLY A 38 0.49 -33.09 -20.35
C GLY A 38 1.35 -32.53 -19.21
N THR A 39 2.67 -32.74 -19.26
CA THR A 39 3.63 -32.28 -18.24
C THR A 39 3.80 -30.75 -18.20
N ASN A 40 3.45 -30.05 -19.28
CA ASN A 40 3.62 -28.61 -19.39
C ASN A 40 2.30 -27.86 -19.10
N VAL A 41 2.28 -27.06 -18.02
CA VAL A 41 1.10 -26.27 -17.60
C VAL A 41 0.63 -25.28 -18.66
N ASN A 42 1.54 -24.81 -19.52
CA ASN A 42 1.15 -23.91 -20.61
C ASN A 42 0.17 -24.57 -21.58
N ASN A 43 0.24 -25.89 -21.77
CA ASN A 43 -0.62 -26.62 -22.69
C ASN A 43 -2.05 -26.74 -22.13
N TRP A 44 -2.18 -26.94 -20.81
CA TRP A 44 -3.46 -26.87 -20.10
C TRP A 44 -4.11 -25.48 -20.20
N ILE A 45 -3.34 -24.42 -19.99
CA ILE A 45 -3.82 -23.03 -20.10
C ILE A 45 -4.25 -22.72 -21.54
N LYS A 46 -3.50 -23.19 -22.56
CA LYS A 46 -3.88 -23.03 -23.97
C LYS A 46 -5.21 -23.72 -24.28
N TYR A 47 -5.42 -24.94 -23.79
CA TYR A 47 -6.68 -25.67 -24.02
C TYR A 47 -7.87 -25.02 -23.30
N ALA A 48 -7.68 -24.56 -22.06
CA ALA A 48 -8.75 -23.87 -21.34
C ALA A 48 -9.13 -22.53 -22.00
N ARG A 49 -8.14 -21.75 -22.48
CA ARG A 49 -8.38 -20.52 -23.26
C ARG A 49 -9.06 -20.81 -24.60
N PHE A 50 -8.78 -21.96 -25.21
CA PHE A 50 -9.44 -22.40 -26.42
C PHE A 50 -10.94 -22.63 -26.20
N GLU A 51 -11.32 -23.40 -25.17
CA GLU A 51 -12.73 -23.62 -24.83
C GLU A 51 -13.42 -22.31 -24.42
N GLU A 52 -12.73 -21.44 -23.68
CA GLU A 52 -13.23 -20.10 -23.31
C GLU A 52 -13.56 -19.24 -24.54
N LYS A 53 -12.67 -19.18 -25.53
CA LYS A 53 -12.87 -18.39 -26.76
C LYS A 53 -14.09 -18.85 -27.57
N HIS A 54 -14.45 -20.12 -27.48
CA HIS A 54 -15.60 -20.69 -28.19
C HIS A 54 -16.88 -20.72 -27.33
N GLY A 55 -16.85 -20.13 -26.13
CA GLY A 55 -18.03 -20.00 -25.26
C GLY A 55 -18.35 -21.24 -24.42
N TYR A 56 -17.52 -22.28 -24.45
CA TYR A 56 -17.71 -23.50 -23.65
C TYR A 56 -17.10 -23.35 -22.25
N ILE A 57 -17.69 -22.45 -21.45
CA ILE A 57 -17.20 -22.07 -20.12
C ILE A 57 -17.15 -23.28 -19.15
N GLY A 58 -18.16 -24.16 -19.20
CA GLY A 58 -18.20 -25.37 -18.39
C GLY A 58 -17.07 -26.35 -18.71
N ASN A 59 -16.73 -26.49 -20.00
CA ASN A 59 -15.62 -27.33 -20.43
C ASN A 59 -14.29 -26.71 -20.02
N ALA A 60 -14.12 -25.39 -20.14
CA ALA A 60 -12.92 -24.69 -19.71
C ALA A 60 -12.64 -24.91 -18.21
N ARG A 61 -13.68 -24.87 -17.36
CA ARG A 61 -13.58 -25.22 -15.93
C ARG A 61 -13.12 -26.65 -15.71
N ALA A 62 -13.77 -27.61 -16.37
CA ALA A 62 -13.41 -29.02 -16.27
C ALA A 62 -11.98 -29.30 -16.78
N VAL A 63 -11.41 -28.45 -17.63
CA VAL A 63 -10.00 -28.51 -18.04
C VAL A 63 -9.07 -28.05 -16.93
N TYR A 64 -9.40 -26.94 -16.25
CA TYR A 64 -8.61 -26.48 -15.10
C TYR A 64 -8.68 -27.45 -13.93
N GLU A 65 -9.87 -27.99 -13.61
CA GLU A 65 -10.06 -29.00 -12.56
C GLU A 65 -9.27 -30.28 -12.85
N ARG A 66 -9.35 -30.82 -14.08
CA ARG A 66 -8.52 -31.96 -14.49
C ARG A 66 -7.03 -31.66 -14.48
N GLY A 67 -6.64 -30.43 -14.81
CA GLY A 67 -5.26 -29.99 -14.70
C GLY A 67 -4.78 -30.06 -13.25
N MET A 68 -5.60 -29.57 -12.30
CA MET A 68 -5.31 -29.64 -10.87
C MET A 68 -5.19 -31.09 -10.37
N GLU A 69 -6.11 -31.96 -10.78
CA GLU A 69 -6.05 -33.40 -10.45
C GLU A 69 -4.80 -34.09 -11.03
N TYR A 70 -4.40 -33.73 -12.26
CA TYR A 70 -3.26 -34.35 -12.94
C TYR A 70 -1.91 -34.00 -12.30
N PHE A 71 -1.72 -32.74 -11.86
CA PHE A 71 -0.46 -32.34 -11.20
C PHE A 71 -0.39 -32.78 -9.74
N GLY A 72 -1.53 -33.12 -9.12
CA GLY A 72 -1.62 -33.55 -7.73
C GLY A 72 -1.26 -32.45 -6.72
N GLU A 73 -1.51 -32.70 -5.44
CA GLU A 73 -1.23 -31.75 -4.35
C GLU A 73 0.27 -31.45 -4.19
N ASP A 74 1.14 -32.40 -4.58
CA ASP A 74 2.60 -32.31 -4.39
C ASP A 74 3.33 -31.44 -5.43
N ASN A 75 2.72 -31.14 -6.58
CA ASN A 75 3.36 -30.37 -7.66
C ASN A 75 2.45 -29.32 -8.28
N ILE A 76 1.63 -28.69 -7.45
CA ILE A 76 0.78 -27.58 -7.87
C ILE A 76 1.66 -26.45 -8.42
N GLN A 77 1.42 -26.06 -9.67
CA GLN A 77 2.10 -24.93 -10.28
C GLN A 77 1.29 -23.65 -10.09
N GLU A 78 1.92 -22.62 -9.54
CA GLU A 78 1.37 -21.27 -9.35
C GLU A 78 0.71 -20.73 -10.62
N LYS A 79 1.32 -20.94 -11.78
CA LYS A 79 0.82 -20.45 -13.07
C LYS A 79 -0.57 -21.00 -13.43
N LEU A 80 -0.86 -22.25 -13.06
CA LEU A 80 -2.16 -22.87 -13.34
C LEU A 80 -3.24 -22.26 -12.43
N LEU A 81 -2.96 -22.12 -11.14
CA LEU A 81 -3.87 -21.51 -10.16
C LEU A 81 -4.19 -20.05 -10.49
N VAL A 82 -3.17 -19.25 -10.83
CA VAL A 82 -3.36 -17.85 -11.23
C VAL A 82 -4.19 -17.79 -12.52
N ALA A 83 -3.92 -18.65 -13.50
CA ALA A 83 -4.71 -18.70 -14.73
C ALA A 83 -6.18 -19.08 -14.48
N PHE A 84 -6.42 -20.01 -13.56
CA PHE A 84 -7.77 -20.44 -13.18
C PHE A 84 -8.53 -19.36 -12.42
N ALA A 85 -7.88 -18.69 -11.47
CA ALA A 85 -8.47 -17.56 -10.74
C ALA A 85 -8.79 -16.37 -11.67
N LEU A 86 -7.90 -16.05 -12.61
CA LEU A 86 -8.16 -15.02 -13.64
C LEU A 86 -9.27 -15.43 -14.60
N PHE A 87 -9.45 -16.73 -14.86
CA PHE A 87 -10.56 -17.23 -15.65
C PHE A 87 -11.89 -17.02 -14.92
N GLU A 88 -11.99 -17.40 -13.64
CA GLU A 88 -13.21 -17.16 -12.84
C GLU A 88 -13.48 -15.65 -12.65
N GLU A 89 -12.45 -14.81 -12.57
CA GLU A 89 -12.60 -13.35 -12.58
C GLU A 89 -13.26 -12.86 -13.88
N ARG A 90 -12.88 -13.39 -15.04
CA ARG A 90 -13.51 -13.06 -16.33
C ARG A 90 -14.97 -13.53 -16.42
N GLN A 91 -15.29 -14.65 -15.76
CA GLN A 91 -16.65 -15.18 -15.67
C GLN A 91 -17.50 -14.50 -14.58
N LYS A 92 -16.97 -13.49 -13.89
CA LYS A 92 -17.62 -12.75 -12.78
C LYS A 92 -17.92 -13.60 -11.53
N GLU A 93 -17.29 -14.77 -11.40
CA GLU A 93 -17.42 -15.65 -10.24
C GLU A 93 -16.35 -15.31 -9.19
N HIS A 94 -16.48 -14.13 -8.57
CA HIS A 94 -15.46 -13.60 -7.67
C HIS A 94 -15.27 -14.42 -6.39
N GLU A 95 -16.32 -15.07 -5.89
CA GLU A 95 -16.23 -15.98 -4.73
C GLU A 95 -15.38 -17.20 -5.04
N ARG A 96 -15.55 -17.80 -6.21
CA ARG A 96 -14.74 -18.95 -6.65
C ARG A 96 -13.29 -18.56 -6.85
N ALA A 97 -13.03 -17.39 -7.44
CA ALA A 97 -11.68 -16.86 -7.57
C ALA A 97 -10.98 -16.71 -6.20
N ARG A 98 -11.70 -16.22 -5.17
CA ARG A 98 -11.18 -16.13 -3.79
C ARG A 98 -10.81 -17.49 -3.21
N VAL A 99 -11.67 -18.49 -3.39
CA VAL A 99 -11.39 -19.85 -2.90
C VAL A 99 -10.14 -20.42 -3.56
N ILE A 100 -9.96 -20.21 -4.87
CA ILE A 100 -8.77 -20.66 -5.61
C ILE A 100 -7.51 -19.94 -5.10
N TYR A 101 -7.58 -18.62 -4.88
CA TYR A 101 -6.45 -17.87 -4.31
C TYR A 101 -6.10 -18.36 -2.90
N LYS A 102 -7.09 -18.61 -2.03
CA LYS A 102 -6.88 -19.17 -0.68
C LYS A 102 -6.25 -20.56 -0.74
N TYR A 103 -6.78 -21.44 -1.59
CA TYR A 103 -6.23 -22.77 -1.80
C TYR A 103 -4.75 -22.74 -2.21
N GLY A 104 -4.40 -21.82 -3.12
CA GLY A 104 -3.02 -21.59 -3.52
C GLY A 104 -2.12 -21.08 -2.39
N LEU A 105 -2.65 -20.28 -1.46
CA LEU A 105 -1.87 -19.82 -0.31
C LEU A 105 -1.64 -20.91 0.74
N ASP A 106 -2.60 -21.81 0.92
CA ASP A 106 -2.52 -22.87 1.94
C ASP A 106 -1.61 -24.04 1.52
N HIS A 107 -1.54 -24.35 0.21
CA HIS A 107 -0.85 -25.54 -0.30
C HIS A 107 0.51 -25.25 -0.95
N LEU A 108 0.84 -23.99 -1.24
CA LEU A 108 2.12 -23.64 -1.87
C LEU A 108 3.18 -23.18 -0.85
N PRO A 109 4.45 -23.57 -1.04
CA PRO A 109 5.56 -23.03 -0.26
C PRO A 109 5.63 -21.50 -0.39
N SER A 110 5.87 -20.82 0.72
CA SER A 110 5.75 -19.35 0.80
C SER A 110 6.75 -18.55 -0.06
N ASP A 111 7.73 -19.19 -0.70
CA ASP A 111 8.61 -18.53 -1.67
C ASP A 111 7.95 -18.42 -3.07
N ARG A 112 6.93 -19.24 -3.34
CA ARG A 112 6.15 -19.29 -4.59
C ARG A 112 4.72 -18.77 -4.43
N THR A 113 4.39 -18.13 -3.32
CA THR A 113 3.07 -17.49 -3.10
C THR A 113 3.05 -16.01 -3.51
N ALA A 114 4.21 -15.45 -3.86
CA ALA A 114 4.36 -14.03 -4.12
C ALA A 114 3.54 -13.53 -5.33
N ASP A 115 3.49 -14.29 -6.44
CA ASP A 115 2.70 -13.86 -7.60
C ASP A 115 1.21 -14.07 -7.36
N ILE A 116 0.81 -15.16 -6.69
CA ILE A 116 -0.57 -15.36 -6.21
C ILE A 116 -1.04 -14.17 -5.36
N PHE A 117 -0.24 -13.73 -4.39
CA PHE A 117 -0.58 -12.56 -3.57
C PHE A 117 -0.73 -11.28 -4.39
N LYS A 118 0.15 -11.07 -5.38
CA LYS A 118 0.05 -9.90 -6.26
C LYS A 118 -1.26 -9.91 -7.05
N HIS A 119 -1.66 -11.06 -7.58
CA HIS A 119 -2.91 -11.20 -8.31
C HIS A 119 -4.13 -11.09 -7.39
N TYR A 120 -4.09 -11.69 -6.21
CA TYR A 120 -5.17 -11.64 -5.23
C TYR A 120 -5.40 -10.24 -4.66
N THR A 121 -4.33 -9.48 -4.37
CA THR A 121 -4.45 -8.08 -3.92
C THR A 121 -5.02 -7.15 -4.99
N VAL A 122 -4.69 -7.38 -6.27
CA VAL A 122 -5.28 -6.64 -7.39
C VAL A 122 -6.76 -6.98 -7.55
N HIS A 123 -7.13 -8.25 -7.39
CA HIS A 123 -8.52 -8.71 -7.43
C HIS A 123 -9.34 -8.07 -6.31
N GLU A 124 -8.88 -8.11 -5.06
CA GLU A 124 -9.57 -7.48 -3.93
C GLU A 124 -9.60 -5.95 -4.03
N LYS A 125 -8.60 -5.29 -4.63
CA LYS A 125 -8.67 -3.85 -4.87
C LYS A 125 -9.76 -3.46 -5.87
N LYS A 126 -10.06 -4.34 -6.82
CA LYS A 126 -11.06 -4.10 -7.88
C LYS A 126 -12.47 -4.51 -7.48
N TYR A 127 -12.61 -5.62 -6.76
CA TYR A 127 -13.91 -6.26 -6.49
C TYR A 127 -14.16 -6.56 -5.00
N GLY A 128 -13.21 -6.22 -4.13
CA GLY A 128 -13.29 -6.45 -2.70
C GLY A 128 -13.93 -5.30 -1.92
N GLU A 129 -14.56 -5.66 -0.80
CA GLU A 129 -14.94 -4.71 0.24
C GLU A 129 -13.72 -4.39 1.11
N ARG A 130 -13.72 -3.24 1.81
CA ARG A 130 -12.59 -2.80 2.64
C ARG A 130 -12.11 -3.87 3.64
N ALA A 131 -13.04 -4.67 4.18
CA ALA A 131 -12.74 -5.77 5.10
C ALA A 131 -11.96 -6.93 4.45
N GLY A 132 -12.28 -7.28 3.19
CA GLY A 132 -11.58 -8.33 2.45
C GLY A 132 -10.12 -7.99 2.17
N ILE A 133 -9.85 -6.71 1.83
CA ILE A 133 -8.49 -6.21 1.63
C ILE A 133 -7.66 -6.30 2.93
N GLU A 134 -8.27 -5.98 4.07
CA GLU A 134 -7.63 -6.11 5.38
C GLU A 134 -7.31 -7.58 5.70
N ASP A 135 -8.23 -8.51 5.44
CA ASP A 135 -7.99 -9.94 5.63
C ASP A 135 -6.84 -10.48 4.76
N VAL A 136 -6.68 -10.03 3.51
CA VAL A 136 -5.54 -10.42 2.66
C VAL A 136 -4.22 -9.88 3.21
N ILE A 137 -4.22 -8.62 3.67
CA ILE A 137 -3.03 -8.02 4.28
C ILE A 137 -2.69 -8.72 5.59
N VAL A 138 -3.70 -9.06 6.40
CA VAL A 138 -3.55 -9.83 7.63
C VAL A 138 -3.05 -11.25 7.31
N SER A 139 -3.50 -11.91 6.25
CA SER A 139 -3.02 -13.25 5.87
C SER A 139 -1.55 -13.27 5.41
N LYS A 140 -1.09 -12.23 4.69
CA LYS A 140 0.32 -12.05 4.33
C LYS A 140 1.18 -11.74 5.55
N ARG A 141 0.68 -10.86 6.42
CA ARG A 141 1.33 -10.59 7.71
C ARG A 141 1.35 -11.83 8.57
N ARG A 142 0.27 -12.61 8.59
CA ARG A 142 0.11 -13.84 9.36
C ARG A 142 1.04 -14.93 8.85
N THR A 143 1.20 -15.14 7.56
CA THR A 143 2.18 -16.10 7.01
C THR A 143 3.62 -15.65 7.22
N GLN A 144 3.89 -14.33 7.18
CA GLN A 144 5.17 -13.79 7.64
C GLN A 144 5.37 -14.00 9.15
N TYR A 145 4.33 -13.76 9.95
CA TYR A 145 4.31 -13.99 11.38
C TYR A 145 4.31 -15.48 11.71
N GLU A 146 3.81 -16.39 10.87
CA GLU A 146 3.79 -17.86 10.99
C GLU A 146 5.11 -18.46 10.53
N LYS A 147 5.82 -17.90 9.55
CA LYS A 147 7.24 -18.21 9.35
C LYS A 147 8.08 -17.79 10.55
N VAL A 148 7.74 -16.64 11.15
CA VAL A 148 8.32 -16.18 12.42
C VAL A 148 7.75 -16.97 13.62
N SER A 149 6.56 -17.55 13.52
CA SER A 149 5.81 -18.21 14.59
C SER A 149 5.92 -19.73 14.58
N ASP A 150 6.35 -20.39 13.51
CA ASP A 150 6.81 -21.77 13.56
C ASP A 150 8.21 -21.84 14.20
N SER A 151 8.95 -20.71 14.19
CA SER A 151 10.06 -20.47 15.09
C SER A 151 9.65 -19.87 16.46
N ALA A 152 8.38 -19.45 16.67
CA ALA A 152 7.88 -18.91 17.94
C ALA A 152 6.94 -19.86 18.72
N LYS A 153 6.36 -20.89 18.09
CA LYS A 153 5.57 -21.96 18.74
C LYS A 153 6.46 -22.85 19.61
N ALA A 154 7.77 -22.71 19.49
CA ALA A 154 8.75 -23.34 20.36
C ALA A 154 8.98 -22.59 21.69
N LEU A 155 8.49 -21.35 21.87
CA LEU A 155 8.79 -20.57 23.07
C LEU A 155 7.50 -20.20 23.82
N ARG A 156 7.46 -20.58 25.10
CA ARG A 156 6.26 -20.59 25.95
C ARG A 156 6.15 -19.36 26.86
N THR A 157 7.08 -18.40 26.78
CA THR A 157 7.20 -17.29 27.72
C THR A 157 7.47 -15.94 27.01
N PHE A 158 7.02 -14.85 27.62
CA PHE A 158 7.22 -13.47 27.14
C PHE A 158 8.70 -13.08 27.05
N GLU A 159 9.50 -13.47 28.05
CA GLU A 159 10.94 -13.21 28.14
C GLU A 159 11.71 -13.78 26.94
N ASP A 160 11.34 -14.98 26.51
CA ASP A 160 11.91 -15.67 25.36
C ASP A 160 11.67 -14.92 24.03
N THR A 161 10.50 -14.27 23.89
CA THR A 161 10.18 -13.44 22.72
C THR A 161 10.91 -12.10 22.74
N LYS A 162 11.09 -11.51 23.94
CA LYS A 162 11.89 -10.31 24.19
C LYS A 162 13.35 -10.53 23.80
N ASP A 163 13.96 -11.63 24.24
CA ASP A 163 15.35 -11.96 23.95
C ASP A 163 15.60 -12.24 22.47
N ARG A 164 14.65 -12.89 21.78
CA ARG A 164 14.74 -13.10 20.32
C ARG A 164 14.67 -11.78 19.55
N LEU A 165 13.74 -10.89 19.89
CA LEU A 165 13.62 -9.58 19.23
C LEU A 165 14.84 -8.71 19.53
N LEU A 166 15.36 -8.76 20.76
CA LEU A 166 16.63 -8.13 21.12
C LEU A 166 17.77 -8.64 20.23
N ASN A 167 17.89 -9.96 20.06
CA ASN A 167 18.91 -10.57 19.21
C ASN A 167 18.76 -10.16 17.72
N GLN A 168 17.53 -10.14 17.19
CA GLN A 168 17.27 -9.69 15.82
C GLN A 168 17.61 -8.22 15.60
N VAL A 169 17.34 -7.39 16.61
CA VAL A 169 17.67 -5.97 16.62
C VAL A 169 19.19 -5.77 16.70
N THR A 170 19.90 -6.58 17.49
CA THR A 170 21.38 -6.50 17.57
C THR A 170 22.06 -7.02 16.31
N GLU A 171 21.48 -8.04 15.66
CA GLU A 171 21.99 -8.59 14.41
C GLU A 171 21.73 -7.66 13.22
N ASN A 172 20.55 -7.02 13.17
CA ASN A 172 20.14 -6.15 12.07
C ASN A 172 19.50 -4.85 12.61
N ALA A 173 20.33 -3.96 13.15
CA ALA A 173 19.89 -2.68 13.72
C ALA A 173 19.08 -1.79 12.75
N PHE A 174 19.23 -2.00 11.43
CA PHE A 174 18.50 -1.27 10.38
C PHE A 174 17.15 -1.89 10.01
N ASN A 175 16.77 -3.04 10.58
CA ASN A 175 15.46 -3.63 10.35
C ASN A 175 14.39 -2.96 11.22
N TYR A 176 13.87 -1.83 10.75
CA TYR A 176 12.83 -1.07 11.45
C TYR A 176 11.54 -1.87 11.73
N ASP A 177 11.25 -2.95 11.00
CA ASP A 177 10.07 -3.78 11.29
C ASP A 177 10.22 -4.55 12.61
N ALA A 178 11.42 -5.05 12.91
CA ALA A 178 11.70 -5.72 14.19
C ALA A 178 11.55 -4.76 15.38
N TRP A 179 11.98 -3.50 15.21
CA TRP A 179 11.76 -2.45 16.20
C TRP A 179 10.28 -2.16 16.42
N PHE A 180 9.46 -2.10 15.35
CA PHE A 180 8.02 -1.89 15.48
C PHE A 180 7.28 -3.04 16.14
N ASP A 181 7.71 -4.28 15.90
CA ASP A 181 7.13 -5.46 16.53
C ASP A 181 7.53 -5.53 18.01
N TYR A 182 8.77 -5.17 18.35
CA TYR A 182 9.21 -5.11 19.75
C TYR A 182 8.50 -4.00 20.55
N LEU A 183 8.33 -2.81 19.96
CA LEU A 183 7.57 -1.73 20.59
C LEU A 183 6.11 -2.10 20.83
N ARG A 184 5.45 -2.74 19.85
CA ARG A 184 4.06 -3.20 20.01
C ARG A 184 3.92 -4.27 21.08
N LEU A 185 4.91 -5.14 21.22
CA LEU A 185 4.93 -6.16 22.28
C LEU A 185 5.03 -5.51 23.66
N LEU A 186 5.92 -4.53 23.84
CA LEU A 186 6.04 -3.81 25.11
C LEU A 186 4.82 -2.93 25.45
N GLU A 187 4.21 -2.31 24.44
CA GLU A 187 2.99 -1.50 24.62
C GLU A 187 1.78 -2.36 25.01
N ASN A 188 1.69 -3.59 24.54
CA ASN A 188 0.58 -4.50 24.87
C ASN A 188 0.68 -5.12 26.27
N GLU A 189 1.89 -5.26 26.82
CA GLU A 189 2.11 -5.92 28.13
C GLU A 189 2.31 -4.95 29.30
N GLU A 190 1.98 -3.66 29.14
CA GLU A 190 2.08 -2.62 30.18
C GLU A 190 3.44 -2.63 30.91
N CYS A 191 4.53 -2.74 30.14
CA CYS A 191 5.88 -2.71 30.69
C CYS A 191 6.21 -1.34 31.34
N PRO A 192 7.20 -1.31 32.26
CA PRO A 192 7.64 -0.07 32.88
C PRO A 192 8.03 0.99 31.84
N ARG A 193 7.63 2.24 32.06
CA ARG A 193 7.90 3.39 31.18
C ARG A 193 9.38 3.49 30.78
N GLU A 194 10.29 3.25 31.72
CA GLU A 194 11.74 3.32 31.50
C GLU A 194 12.22 2.32 30.43
N GLU A 195 11.67 1.11 30.38
CA GLU A 195 12.07 0.10 29.39
C GLU A 195 11.58 0.45 27.98
N VAL A 196 10.40 1.05 27.88
CA VAL A 196 9.84 1.49 26.60
C VAL A 196 10.61 2.69 26.07
N GLU A 197 10.96 3.64 26.95
CA GLU A 197 11.79 4.80 26.61
C GLU A 197 13.20 4.41 26.17
N ASP A 198 13.89 3.52 26.91
CA ASP A 198 15.21 3.01 26.51
C ASP A 198 15.13 2.33 25.14
N LEU A 199 14.05 1.59 24.87
CA LEU A 199 13.88 0.97 23.56
C LEU A 199 13.70 2.00 22.44
N TYR A 200 12.89 3.03 22.67
CA TYR A 200 12.73 4.12 21.71
C TYR A 200 14.04 4.88 21.47
N GLU A 201 14.81 5.16 22.53
CA GLU A 201 16.12 5.83 22.42
C GLU A 201 17.11 4.98 21.63
N ARG A 202 17.16 3.66 21.90
CA ARG A 202 17.97 2.71 21.13
C ARG A 202 17.53 2.60 19.67
N ALA A 203 16.23 2.62 19.40
CA ALA A 203 15.71 2.60 18.03
C ALA A 203 16.09 3.87 17.27
N ILE A 204 16.03 5.02 17.95
CA ILE A 204 16.33 6.35 17.39
C ILE A 204 17.82 6.52 17.09
N ALA A 205 18.71 5.93 17.91
CA ALA A 205 20.16 5.99 17.68
C ALA A 205 20.57 5.39 16.32
N ASN A 206 19.76 4.49 15.76
CA ASN A 206 20.00 3.85 14.47
C ASN A 206 19.50 4.70 13.29
N ILE A 207 20.21 5.80 13.05
CA ILE A 207 19.95 6.72 11.94
C ILE A 207 20.16 5.99 10.59
N PRO A 208 19.23 6.09 9.63
CA PRO A 208 19.39 5.49 8.31
C PRO A 208 20.68 6.01 7.62
N PRO A 209 21.55 5.12 7.09
CA PRO A 209 22.82 5.53 6.49
C PRO A 209 22.65 6.19 5.09
N HIS A 210 21.51 5.98 4.43
CA HIS A 210 21.22 6.54 3.11
C HIS A 210 20.23 7.69 3.18
N ASP A 211 20.58 8.83 2.58
CA ASP A 211 19.76 10.05 2.48
C ASP A 211 18.60 9.95 1.47
N GLU A 212 18.05 8.75 1.25
CA GLU A 212 16.89 8.58 0.39
C GLU A 212 15.60 8.56 1.21
N LYS A 213 14.62 9.33 0.74
CA LYS A 213 13.30 9.46 1.38
C LYS A 213 12.62 8.11 1.68
N ARG A 214 12.91 7.03 0.94
CA ARG A 214 12.29 5.72 1.14
C ARG A 214 12.70 5.08 2.46
N TYR A 215 13.99 5.10 2.81
CA TYR A 215 14.50 4.51 4.06
C TYR A 215 14.12 5.36 5.28
N TRP A 216 14.11 6.68 5.11
CA TRP A 216 13.70 7.63 6.15
C TRP A 216 12.23 7.56 6.53
N ARG A 217 11.35 7.04 5.65
CA ARG A 217 9.91 6.90 5.96
C ARG A 217 9.71 6.09 7.24
N ARG A 218 10.30 4.89 7.33
CA ARG A 218 10.10 4.00 8.47
C ARG A 218 10.71 4.57 9.76
N TYR A 219 11.91 5.12 9.66
CA TYR A 219 12.55 5.81 10.77
C TYR A 219 11.69 6.95 11.34
N ILE A 220 11.04 7.73 10.49
CA ILE A 220 10.13 8.79 10.94
C ILE A 220 8.84 8.27 11.57
N TYR A 221 8.36 7.10 11.16
CA TYR A 221 7.25 6.47 11.86
C TYR A 221 7.65 6.03 13.27
N LEU A 222 8.91 5.64 13.52
CA LEU A 222 9.38 5.40 14.89
C LEU A 222 9.32 6.68 15.74
N TRP A 223 9.79 7.81 15.20
CA TRP A 223 9.67 9.10 15.89
C TRP A 223 8.22 9.52 16.16
N ILE A 224 7.32 9.28 15.20
CA ILE A 224 5.89 9.56 15.36
C ILE A 224 5.30 8.67 16.46
N ASN A 225 5.63 7.38 16.47
CA ASN A 225 5.16 6.46 17.50
C ASN A 225 5.71 6.86 18.87
N TYR A 226 6.98 7.24 18.95
CA TYR A 226 7.58 7.70 20.19
C TYR A 226 6.88 8.94 20.75
N ALA A 227 6.63 9.94 19.90
CA ALA A 227 5.91 11.14 20.30
C ALA A 227 4.45 10.86 20.70
N LEU A 228 3.78 9.90 20.04
CA LEU A 228 2.43 9.48 20.41
C LEU A 228 2.40 8.70 21.73
N TYR A 229 3.39 7.85 21.98
CA TYR A 229 3.54 7.12 23.23
C TYR A 229 3.77 8.08 24.40
N GLU A 230 4.68 9.04 24.24
CA GLU A 230 4.95 10.05 25.27
C GLU A 230 3.72 10.92 25.56
N GLU A 231 2.94 11.25 24.54
CA GLU A 231 1.74 12.07 24.69
C GLU A 231 0.55 11.30 25.30
N LEU A 232 0.25 10.11 24.79
CA LEU A 232 -0.96 9.35 25.11
C LEU A 232 -0.78 8.42 26.31
N THR A 233 0.40 7.85 26.49
CA THR A 233 0.67 6.86 27.55
C THR A 233 1.44 7.48 28.69
N ALA A 234 2.51 8.22 28.40
CA ALA A 234 3.35 8.81 29.44
C ALA A 234 2.84 10.15 29.97
N HIS A 235 1.99 10.84 29.18
CA HIS A 235 1.46 12.18 29.45
C HIS A 235 2.53 13.25 29.75
N ASP A 236 3.74 13.08 29.20
CA ASP A 236 4.85 14.00 29.41
C ASP A 236 4.95 15.00 28.26
N VAL A 237 4.38 16.19 28.51
CA VAL A 237 4.28 17.26 27.52
C VAL A 237 5.66 17.80 27.13
N ASP A 238 6.57 17.97 28.09
CA ASP A 238 7.87 18.58 27.85
C ASP A 238 8.80 17.63 27.11
N ARG A 239 8.78 16.34 27.45
CA ARG A 239 9.51 15.32 26.69
C ARG A 239 8.96 15.20 25.28
N THR A 240 7.64 15.16 25.10
CA THR A 240 7.02 15.13 23.76
C THR A 240 7.51 16.29 22.87
N ARG A 241 7.61 17.52 23.41
CA ARG A 241 8.17 18.67 22.69
C ARG A 241 9.63 18.45 22.28
N GLN A 242 10.45 17.90 23.18
CA GLN A 242 11.85 17.62 22.89
C GLN A 242 11.99 16.56 21.81
N VAL A 243 11.18 15.51 21.84
CA VAL A 243 11.13 14.45 20.83
C VAL A 243 10.81 15.02 19.45
N TYR A 244 9.77 15.87 19.34
CA TYR A 244 9.45 16.52 18.07
C TYR A 244 10.58 17.43 17.57
N LYS A 245 11.20 18.24 18.45
CA LYS A 245 12.33 19.11 18.08
C LYS A 245 13.55 18.30 17.62
N ALA A 246 13.93 17.26 18.34
CA ALA A 246 15.03 16.38 17.99
C ALA A 246 14.80 15.70 16.64
N CYS A 247 13.59 15.18 16.40
CA CYS A 247 13.20 14.60 15.11
C CYS A 247 13.37 15.62 13.97
N LEU A 248 12.94 16.87 14.19
CA LEU A 248 13.08 17.93 13.20
C LEU A 248 14.54 18.32 12.97
N ASP A 249 15.40 18.33 13.96
CA ASP A 249 16.81 18.70 13.77
C ASP A 249 17.62 17.62 13.03
N ILE A 250 17.26 16.34 13.22
CA ILE A 250 17.91 15.21 12.54
C ILE A 250 17.54 15.15 11.06
N ILE A 251 16.33 15.56 10.68
CA ILE A 251 15.87 15.49 9.29
C ILE A 251 16.65 16.47 8.40
N PRO A 252 17.30 15.99 7.32
CA PRO A 252 17.95 16.87 6.35
C PRO A 252 16.93 17.61 5.49
N HIS A 253 16.41 18.74 6.00
CA HIS A 253 15.39 19.56 5.30
C HIS A 253 15.86 20.10 3.94
N LYS A 254 17.18 20.11 3.68
CA LYS A 254 17.75 20.51 2.39
C LYS A 254 17.47 19.51 1.26
N LYS A 255 17.29 18.22 1.57
CA LYS A 255 17.06 17.15 0.57
C LYS A 255 15.61 16.72 0.53
N PHE A 256 15.00 16.50 1.70
CA PHE A 256 13.60 16.09 1.79
C PHE A 256 13.00 16.48 3.13
N THR A 257 11.67 16.55 3.16
CA THR A 257 10.90 16.82 4.38
C THR A 257 9.66 15.98 4.48
N PHE A 258 9.15 15.85 5.69
CA PHE A 258 7.94 15.10 5.99
C PHE A 258 6.88 16.05 6.54
N ALA A 259 5.91 16.43 5.70
CA ALA A 259 4.83 17.32 6.10
C ALA A 259 4.06 16.78 7.31
N LYS A 260 3.94 15.45 7.42
CA LYS A 260 3.22 14.79 8.52
C LYS A 260 3.78 15.14 9.90
N ILE A 261 5.10 15.17 10.10
CA ILE A 261 5.69 15.49 11.41
C ILE A 261 5.40 16.94 11.80
N TRP A 262 5.58 17.88 10.88
CA TRP A 262 5.29 19.30 11.11
C TRP A 262 3.83 19.53 11.51
N ILE A 263 2.90 18.88 10.81
CA ILE A 263 1.46 18.95 11.09
C ILE A 263 1.15 18.33 12.46
N MET A 264 1.73 17.17 12.77
CA MET A 264 1.54 16.52 14.07
C MET A 264 2.07 17.37 15.23
N PHE A 265 3.25 17.99 15.07
CA PHE A 265 3.82 18.87 16.08
C PHE A 265 2.97 20.14 16.29
N ALA A 266 2.44 20.72 15.21
CA ALA A 266 1.52 21.85 15.32
C ALA A 266 0.20 21.46 16.03
N HIS A 267 -0.39 20.31 15.70
CA HIS A 267 -1.58 19.81 16.40
C HIS A 267 -1.31 19.48 17.87
N PHE A 268 -0.12 18.99 18.20
CA PHE A 268 0.30 18.79 19.58
C PHE A 268 0.29 20.12 20.35
N GLU A 269 0.91 21.18 19.84
CA GLU A 269 0.88 22.49 20.53
C GLU A 269 -0.53 23.09 20.62
N ILE A 270 -1.40 22.83 19.62
CA ILE A 270 -2.82 23.21 19.70
C ILE A 270 -3.53 22.47 20.85
N ARG A 271 -3.24 21.17 21.05
CA ARG A 271 -3.78 20.41 22.19
C ARG A 271 -3.27 20.93 23.53
N GLN A 272 -2.04 21.45 23.56
CA GLN A 272 -1.48 22.16 24.71
C GLN A 272 -1.98 23.61 24.85
N MET A 273 -2.93 24.03 24.00
CA MET A 273 -3.50 25.37 23.94
C MET A 273 -2.50 26.50 23.58
N ASP A 274 -1.32 26.17 23.05
CA ASP A 274 -0.34 27.14 22.55
C ASP A 274 -0.48 27.35 21.03
N LEU A 275 -1.42 28.22 20.66
CA LEU A 275 -1.64 28.61 19.27
C LEU A 275 -0.46 29.39 18.68
N ALA A 276 0.29 30.12 19.50
CA ALA A 276 1.42 30.93 19.02
C ALA A 276 2.59 30.03 18.60
N ALA A 277 2.90 29.02 19.39
CA ALA A 277 3.88 28.00 19.05
C ALA A 277 3.46 27.23 17.81
N ALA A 278 2.20 26.77 17.73
CA ALA A 278 1.69 26.03 16.57
C ALA A 278 1.86 26.83 15.25
N ARG A 279 1.48 28.12 15.26
CA ARG A 279 1.66 29.03 14.13
C ARG A 279 3.12 29.24 13.75
N LYS A 280 4.00 29.37 14.75
CA LYS A 280 5.45 29.51 14.52
C LYS A 280 6.02 28.25 13.87
N ILE A 281 5.63 27.06 14.34
CA ILE A 281 6.05 25.77 13.79
C ILE A 281 5.61 25.64 12.33
N LEU A 282 4.34 25.90 12.03
CA LEU A 282 3.82 25.86 10.65
C LEU A 282 4.49 26.92 9.76
N GLY A 283 4.71 28.13 10.26
CA GLY A 283 5.44 29.17 9.53
C GLY A 283 6.89 28.78 9.21
N VAL A 284 7.62 28.21 10.19
CA VAL A 284 8.98 27.69 9.97
C VAL A 284 8.98 26.53 8.97
N SER A 285 7.98 25.66 9.02
CA SER A 285 7.86 24.53 8.09
C SER A 285 7.74 24.99 6.64
N ILE A 286 6.92 26.03 6.39
CA ILE A 286 6.73 26.62 5.06
C ILE A 286 7.99 27.34 4.60
N GLY A 287 8.65 28.09 5.49
CA GLY A 287 9.89 28.80 5.16
C GLY A 287 11.06 27.86 4.86
N LYS A 288 11.17 26.73 5.56
CA LYS A 288 12.20 25.72 5.28
C LYS A 288 11.88 24.90 4.03
N CYS A 289 10.63 24.45 3.89
CA CYS A 289 10.20 23.56 2.82
C CYS A 289 8.71 23.73 2.50
N PRO A 290 8.38 24.56 1.50
CA PRO A 290 7.00 24.74 1.06
C PRO A 290 6.46 23.44 0.45
N LYS A 291 5.31 22.98 0.96
CA LYS A 291 4.55 21.85 0.41
C LYS A 291 3.07 22.15 0.47
N GLU A 292 2.33 21.72 -0.56
CA GLU A 292 0.88 21.94 -0.62
C GLU A 292 0.14 21.44 0.63
N LYS A 293 0.51 20.26 1.14
CA LYS A 293 -0.12 19.70 2.34
C LYS A 293 0.07 20.57 3.57
N LEU A 294 1.21 21.24 3.71
CA LEU A 294 1.50 22.15 4.84
C LEU A 294 0.68 23.42 4.74
N PHE A 295 0.59 24.00 3.54
CA PHE A 295 -0.27 25.16 3.29
C PHE A 295 -1.73 24.84 3.58
N ARG A 296 -2.26 23.73 3.02
CA ARG A 296 -3.65 23.29 3.28
C ARG A 296 -3.91 23.13 4.79
N SER A 297 -3.06 22.40 5.51
CA SER A 297 -3.25 22.22 6.97
C SER A 297 -3.19 23.53 7.76
N TYR A 298 -2.34 24.49 7.35
CA TYR A 298 -2.24 25.76 8.06
C TYR A 298 -3.44 26.67 7.77
N ILE A 299 -3.90 26.68 6.52
CA ILE A 299 -5.13 27.38 6.14
C ILE A 299 -6.33 26.79 6.87
N ASP A 300 -6.48 25.46 6.89
CA ASP A 300 -7.57 24.77 7.59
C ASP A 300 -7.58 25.15 9.08
N LEU A 301 -6.40 25.26 9.71
CA LEU A 301 -6.26 25.71 11.09
C LEU A 301 -6.75 27.16 11.28
N GLU A 302 -6.28 28.10 10.45
CA GLU A 302 -6.66 29.50 10.56
C GLU A 302 -8.15 29.73 10.22
N LEU A 303 -8.72 28.90 9.34
CA LEU A 303 -10.16 28.88 9.04
C LEU A 303 -10.98 28.44 10.25
N GLN A 304 -10.53 27.40 10.98
CA GLN A 304 -11.17 26.98 12.23
C GLN A 304 -11.11 28.08 13.31
N LEU A 305 -10.02 28.84 13.34
CA LEU A 305 -9.85 30.00 14.21
C LEU A 305 -10.60 31.25 13.72
N ARG A 306 -11.20 31.22 12.52
CA ARG A 306 -11.90 32.34 11.86
C ARG A 306 -11.01 33.56 11.60
N GLU A 307 -9.70 33.33 11.43
CA GLU A 307 -8.71 34.37 11.14
C GLU A 307 -8.54 34.53 9.62
N PHE A 308 -9.57 35.09 8.99
CA PHE A 308 -9.67 35.17 7.52
C PHE A 308 -8.56 36.01 6.87
N ASP A 309 -8.10 37.07 7.54
CA ASP A 309 -6.99 37.89 7.03
C ASP A 309 -5.67 37.12 6.96
N ARG A 310 -5.48 36.16 7.85
CA ARG A 310 -4.31 35.26 7.79
C ARG A 310 -4.48 34.21 6.72
N CYS A 311 -5.70 33.67 6.57
CA CYS A 311 -6.02 32.75 5.48
C CYS A 311 -5.67 33.38 4.13
N ARG A 312 -6.05 34.65 3.90
CA ARG A 312 -5.68 35.42 2.69
C ARG A 312 -4.17 35.46 2.46
N LYS A 313 -3.40 35.89 3.47
CA LYS A 313 -1.93 35.93 3.38
C LYS A 313 -1.31 34.56 3.11
N LEU A 314 -1.91 33.49 3.65
CA LEU A 314 -1.46 32.12 3.40
C LEU A 314 -1.77 31.65 1.99
N TYR A 315 -2.96 31.96 1.46
CA TYR A 315 -3.31 31.68 0.07
C TYR A 315 -2.42 32.48 -0.89
N GLU A 316 -2.19 33.77 -0.65
CA GLU A 316 -1.26 34.58 -1.46
C GLU A 316 0.14 33.95 -1.51
N LYS A 317 0.71 33.58 -0.36
CA LYS A 317 2.01 32.87 -0.31
C LYS A 317 1.98 31.49 -0.95
N PHE A 318 0.84 30.80 -0.90
CA PHE A 318 0.68 29.50 -1.54
C PHE A 318 0.68 29.66 -3.06
N LEU A 319 0.02 30.70 -3.57
CA LEU A 319 -0.02 31.02 -5.00
C LEU A 319 1.32 31.54 -5.54
N GLU A 320 2.10 32.28 -4.72
CA GLU A 320 3.48 32.64 -5.07
C GLU A 320 4.37 31.41 -5.29
N TYR A 321 4.15 30.34 -4.51
CA TYR A 321 4.93 29.12 -4.60
C TYR A 321 4.41 28.14 -5.66
N SER A 322 3.10 27.99 -5.76
CA SER A 322 2.44 27.06 -6.68
C SER A 322 1.28 27.76 -7.40
N SER A 323 1.62 28.64 -8.32
CA SER A 323 0.65 29.33 -9.20
C SER A 323 -0.03 28.36 -10.18
N GLU A 324 0.58 27.20 -10.42
CA GLU A 324 0.11 26.18 -11.35
C GLU A 324 -1.12 25.41 -10.82
N ASN A 325 -1.32 25.31 -9.50
CA ASN A 325 -2.36 24.44 -8.94
C ASN A 325 -3.77 25.07 -9.03
N SER A 326 -4.62 24.58 -9.92
CA SER A 326 -6.01 25.07 -10.07
C SER A 326 -6.87 24.92 -8.81
N ASN A 327 -6.64 23.89 -7.99
CA ASN A 327 -7.42 23.65 -6.77
C ASN A 327 -7.17 24.71 -5.70
N THR A 328 -5.97 25.30 -5.65
CA THR A 328 -5.68 26.37 -4.68
C THR A 328 -6.40 27.66 -5.05
N TRP A 329 -6.45 28.00 -6.33
CA TRP A 329 -7.24 29.12 -6.86
C TRP A 329 -8.73 28.97 -6.56
N ILE A 330 -9.30 27.79 -6.83
CA ILE A 330 -10.72 27.51 -6.55
C ILE A 330 -11.01 27.69 -5.06
N LYS A 331 -10.22 27.05 -4.18
CA LYS A 331 -10.43 27.16 -2.73
C LYS A 331 -10.26 28.58 -2.19
N PHE A 332 -9.37 29.38 -2.79
CA PHE A 332 -9.20 30.76 -2.39
C PHE A 332 -10.41 31.61 -2.77
N ALA A 333 -10.95 31.42 -3.98
CA ALA A 333 -12.16 32.11 -4.42
C ALA A 333 -13.42 31.64 -3.66
N GLU A 334 -13.52 30.34 -3.33
CA GLU A 334 -14.58 29.79 -2.47
C GLU A 334 -14.57 30.45 -1.09
N LEU A 335 -13.38 30.67 -0.51
CA LEU A 335 -13.26 31.36 0.78
C LEU A 335 -13.82 32.79 0.71
N GLU A 336 -13.43 33.58 -0.29
CA GLU A 336 -13.92 34.97 -0.43
C GLU A 336 -15.42 35.01 -0.74
N THR A 337 -15.93 34.02 -1.47
CA THR A 337 -17.37 33.86 -1.72
C THR A 337 -18.13 33.57 -0.43
N LEU A 338 -17.59 32.70 0.45
CA LEU A 338 -18.16 32.43 1.78
C LEU A 338 -18.15 33.66 2.69
N LEU A 339 -17.19 34.56 2.50
CA LEU A 339 -17.10 35.84 3.22
C LEU A 339 -18.02 36.92 2.62
N GLY A 340 -18.65 36.67 1.48
CA GLY A 340 -19.55 37.61 0.79
C GLY A 340 -18.85 38.58 -0.16
N ASP A 341 -17.53 38.52 -0.29
CA ASP A 341 -16.73 39.40 -1.15
C ASP A 341 -16.64 38.85 -2.58
N VAL A 342 -17.77 38.87 -3.29
CA VAL A 342 -17.89 38.30 -4.66
C VAL A 342 -16.96 39.00 -5.66
N ASP A 343 -16.73 40.30 -5.52
CA ASP A 343 -15.84 41.05 -6.41
C ASP A 343 -14.38 40.62 -6.26
N ARG A 344 -13.97 40.26 -5.05
CA ARG A 344 -12.63 39.72 -4.79
C ARG A 344 -12.51 38.30 -5.32
N ALA A 345 -13.53 37.47 -5.15
CA ALA A 345 -13.58 36.13 -5.76
C ALA A 345 -13.46 36.19 -7.30
N ARG A 346 -14.15 37.14 -7.96
CA ARG A 346 -14.01 37.38 -9.40
C ARG A 346 -12.59 37.80 -9.77
N ALA A 347 -12.01 38.76 -9.05
CA ALA A 347 -10.63 39.19 -9.29
C ALA A 347 -9.62 38.03 -9.16
N ILE A 348 -9.82 37.13 -8.20
CA ILE A 348 -8.99 35.92 -8.04
C ILE A 348 -9.13 34.99 -9.26
N PHE A 349 -10.35 34.75 -9.75
CA PHE A 349 -10.56 33.96 -10.97
C PHE A 349 -9.97 34.63 -12.21
N ASP A 350 -10.07 35.94 -12.35
CA ASP A 350 -9.48 36.69 -13.47
C ASP A 350 -7.95 36.56 -13.47
N ILE A 351 -7.32 36.64 -12.29
CA ILE A 351 -5.87 36.41 -12.15
C ILE A 351 -5.51 34.96 -12.50
N ALA A 352 -6.32 33.99 -12.06
CA ALA A 352 -6.09 32.58 -12.36
C ALA A 352 -6.12 32.34 -13.88
N VAL A 353 -7.13 32.84 -14.60
CA VAL A 353 -7.27 32.67 -16.06
C VAL A 353 -6.13 33.32 -16.85
N GLN A 354 -5.51 34.37 -16.30
CA GLN A 354 -4.34 35.01 -16.92
C GLN A 354 -3.03 34.21 -16.72
N GLN A 355 -3.01 33.18 -15.87
CA GLN A 355 -1.81 32.37 -15.66
C GLN A 355 -1.51 31.48 -16.89
N PRO A 356 -0.25 31.44 -17.37
CA PRO A 356 0.12 30.74 -18.59
C PRO A 356 0.13 29.20 -18.48
N ALA A 357 0.18 28.65 -17.26
CA ALA A 357 0.08 27.22 -17.00
C ALA A 357 -0.77 26.98 -15.74
N LEU A 358 -1.98 26.45 -15.94
CA LEU A 358 -2.84 25.93 -14.89
C LEU A 358 -2.90 24.41 -15.05
N ASP A 359 -2.56 23.68 -13.99
CA ASP A 359 -2.82 22.25 -13.92
C ASP A 359 -4.32 22.03 -14.08
N MET A 360 -4.69 21.26 -15.11
CA MET A 360 -6.07 20.80 -15.23
C MET A 360 -6.39 20.04 -13.94
N PRO A 361 -7.46 20.40 -13.22
CA PRO A 361 -7.86 19.64 -12.04
C PRO A 361 -8.00 18.20 -12.49
N GLU A 362 -7.41 17.24 -11.76
CA GLU A 362 -7.56 15.83 -12.04
C GLU A 362 -9.06 15.57 -12.19
N VAL A 363 -9.52 15.50 -13.44
CA VAL A 363 -10.89 15.20 -13.78
C VAL A 363 -11.02 13.78 -13.32
N GLY A 364 -11.61 13.61 -12.12
CA GLY A 364 -12.12 12.32 -11.70
C GLY A 364 -12.88 11.77 -12.89
N SER A 365 -12.43 10.64 -13.38
CA SER A 365 -13.04 9.84 -14.43
C SER A 365 -14.49 9.55 -14.06
N TYR A 366 -15.36 10.52 -14.33
CA TYR A 366 -16.79 10.30 -14.49
C TYR A 366 -16.96 9.96 -15.97
N ASP A 367 -16.66 8.70 -16.28
CA ASP A 367 -17.16 8.08 -17.50
C ASP A 367 -18.69 8.04 -17.38
N PHE A 368 -19.37 8.82 -18.23
CA PHE A 368 -20.80 8.68 -18.51
C PHE A 368 -21.01 7.71 -19.67
#